data_AF-A0A7W7P5J7-F1
#
_entry.id   AF-A0A7W7P5J7-F1
#
_cell.length_a   1.000
_cell.length_b   1.000
_cell.length_c   1.000
_cell.angle_alpha   90.00
_cell.angle_beta   90.00
_cell.angle_gamma   90.00
#
_symmetry.space_group_name_H-M   'P 1'
#
loop_
_entity.id
_entity.type
_entity.pdbx_description
1 polymer ?
#
loop_
_entity_poly.entity_id
_entity_poly.type
_entity_poly.pdbx_seq_one_letter_code
_entity_poly.pdbx_strand_id
1 'polypeptide(L)'
;MFWPGTLVGVIAGWALASIPGAMLGALLGQVLDRRLKKRTWKGLLEQLRGGPTVSDQELLFLLLGRLAKSRGRVVDAHIQQARAEMQRLQLDDKARRQAIDAFGRGKLGGELLDAGLRQRQGREATAEGLIQACWRMAWAAGTPNAAQKNLLLQWGDVLELARSRVLALAAGAEPAKPPATPRESYTAALRLLGVTADSEPDEIKRAYRKLISQNHPDKLEGQGASPERIAAATGKTREIQAAYLLVRQRKGFR
;
A
#
# COMPACT_ATOMS: atom_id res chain seq x y z
N MET A 1 -11.01 -7.39 38.98
CA MET A 1 -10.19 -6.19 39.23
C MET A 1 -8.73 -6.61 39.18
N PHE A 2 -7.96 -6.20 38.16
CA PHE A 2 -6.52 -6.48 38.11
C PHE A 2 -5.78 -5.31 38.79
N TRP A 3 -4.91 -5.61 39.76
CA TRP A 3 -4.09 -4.67 40.53
C TRP A 3 -2.60 -4.93 40.21
N PRO A 4 -2.17 -4.63 38.97
CA PRO A 4 -0.85 -5.01 38.49
C PRO A 4 0.28 -4.34 39.29
N GLY A 5 0.10 -3.09 39.73
CA GLY A 5 1.07 -2.38 40.56
C GLY A 5 1.23 -3.01 41.93
N THR A 6 0.13 -3.44 42.54
CA THR A 6 0.12 -4.12 43.85
C THR A 6 0.90 -5.44 43.78
N LEU A 7 0.69 -6.23 42.72
CA LEU A 7 1.39 -7.51 42.54
C LEU A 7 2.90 -7.31 42.31
N VAL A 8 3.28 -6.38 41.43
CA VAL A 8 4.70 -6.05 41.19
C VAL A 8 5.35 -5.50 42.47
N GLY A 9 4.64 -4.65 43.21
CA GLY A 9 5.09 -4.11 44.49
C GLY A 9 5.33 -5.18 45.54
N VAL A 10 4.42 -6.16 45.69
CA VAL A 10 4.61 -7.30 46.60
C VAL A 10 5.86 -8.10 46.25
N ILE A 11 6.04 -8.44 44.97
CA ILE A 11 7.17 -9.26 44.51
C ILE A 11 8.50 -8.52 44.70
N ALA A 12 8.57 -7.26 44.28
CA ALA A 12 9.77 -6.44 44.42
C ALA A 12 10.10 -6.15 45.89
N GLY A 13 9.09 -5.83 46.70
CA GLY A 13 9.26 -5.59 48.13
C GLY A 13 9.71 -6.85 48.88
N TRP A 14 9.16 -8.01 48.52
CA TRP A 14 9.57 -9.29 49.09
C TRP A 14 11.03 -9.63 48.77
N ALA A 15 11.47 -9.38 47.53
CA ALA A 15 12.86 -9.60 47.13
C ALA A 15 13.84 -8.69 47.89
N LEU A 16 13.43 -7.48 48.27
CA LEU A 16 14.29 -6.50 48.94
C LEU A 16 14.39 -6.72 50.46
N ALA A 17 13.27 -7.05 51.12
CA ALA A 17 13.21 -7.11 52.59
C ALA A 17 12.22 -8.16 53.11
N SER A 18 11.97 -9.23 52.35
CA SER A 18 11.12 -10.36 52.75
C SER A 18 9.70 -9.92 53.17
N ILE A 19 9.15 -10.41 54.28
CA ILE A 19 7.74 -10.17 54.66
C ILE A 19 7.45 -8.67 54.91
N PRO A 20 8.25 -7.91 55.69
CA PRO A 20 8.04 -6.47 55.85
C PRO A 20 8.09 -5.70 54.53
N GLY A 21 9.04 -6.06 53.66
CA GLY A 21 9.17 -5.45 52.33
C GLY A 21 7.96 -5.73 51.43
N ALA A 22 7.42 -6.96 51.47
CA ALA A 22 6.23 -7.33 50.71
C ALA A 22 5.00 -6.50 51.11
N MET A 23 4.81 -6.26 52.41
CA MET A 23 3.69 -5.44 52.92
C MET A 23 3.81 -3.98 52.48
N LEU A 24 5.02 -3.42 52.56
CA LEU A 24 5.28 -2.03 52.15
C LEU A 24 5.16 -1.88 50.62
N GLY A 25 5.64 -2.87 49.87
CA GLY A 25 5.49 -2.95 48.43
C GLY A 25 4.04 -3.09 47.97
N ALA A 26 3.20 -3.86 48.68
CA ALA A 26 1.77 -3.96 48.43
C ALA A 26 1.07 -2.59 48.58
N LEU A 27 1.37 -1.87 49.67
CA LEU A 27 0.82 -0.54 49.95
C LEU A 27 1.18 0.47 48.85
N LEU A 28 2.46 0.52 48.46
CA LEU A 28 2.92 1.42 47.39
C LEU A 28 2.31 1.05 46.03
N GLY A 29 2.26 -0.25 45.71
CA GLY A 29 1.65 -0.74 44.47
C GLY A 29 0.14 -0.44 44.39
N GLN A 30 -0.56 -0.46 45.53
CA GLN A 30 -1.97 -0.11 45.64
C GLN A 30 -2.21 1.40 45.46
N VAL A 31 -1.31 2.25 45.97
CA VAL A 31 -1.37 3.70 45.69
C VAL A 31 -1.13 3.97 44.20
N LEU A 32 -0.18 3.25 43.59
CA LEU A 32 0.13 3.35 42.17
C LEU A 32 -1.04 2.89 41.29
N ASP A 33 -1.71 1.78 41.65
CA ASP A 33 -2.91 1.27 40.97
C ASP A 33 -4.11 2.24 41.05
N ARG A 34 -4.22 3.00 42.15
CA ARG A 34 -5.26 4.04 42.28
C ARG A 34 -4.97 5.30 41.48
N ARG A 35 -3.68 5.62 41.28
CA ARG A 35 -3.22 6.81 40.53
C ARG A 35 -3.18 6.56 39.02
N LEU A 36 -2.79 5.36 38.59
CA LEU A 36 -2.67 5.00 37.18
C LEU A 36 -3.98 4.40 36.65
N LYS A 37 -4.64 5.13 35.76
CA LYS A 37 -5.82 4.61 35.03
C LYS A 37 -5.43 3.37 34.22
N LYS A 38 -6.36 2.42 34.05
CA LYS A 38 -6.17 1.17 33.25
C LYS A 38 -5.51 1.38 31.88
N ARG A 39 -5.67 2.56 31.27
CA ARG A 39 -5.09 2.94 29.97
C ARG A 39 -3.55 3.09 30.02
N THR A 40 -2.99 3.56 31.14
CA THR A 40 -1.54 3.73 31.31
C THR A 40 -0.85 2.39 31.58
N TRP A 41 -1.48 1.50 32.35
CA TRP A 41 -0.96 0.14 32.59
C TRP A 41 -0.95 -0.72 31.33
N LYS A 42 -1.96 -0.60 30.46
CA LYS A 42 -1.93 -1.26 29.14
C LYS A 42 -0.76 -0.76 28.28
N GLY A 43 -0.56 0.56 28.20
CA GLY A 43 0.55 1.14 27.43
C GLY A 43 1.94 0.74 27.95
N LEU A 44 2.12 0.68 29.27
CA LEU A 44 3.38 0.23 29.89
C LEU A 44 3.63 -1.26 29.66
N LEU A 45 2.59 -2.09 29.76
CA LEU A 45 2.66 -3.52 29.50
C LEU A 45 2.92 -3.82 28.02
N GLU A 46 2.35 -3.04 27.10
CA GLU A 46 2.59 -3.14 25.65
C GLU A 46 4.02 -2.73 25.28
N GLN A 47 4.59 -1.73 25.94
CA GLN A 47 6.00 -1.37 25.80
C GLN A 47 6.94 -2.48 26.32
N LEU A 48 6.55 -3.21 27.37
CA LEU A 48 7.34 -4.30 27.94
C LEU A 48 7.16 -5.64 27.22
N ARG A 49 5.98 -5.93 26.67
CA ARG A 49 5.68 -7.19 25.97
C ARG A 49 6.05 -7.20 24.50
N GLY A 50 6.34 -6.04 23.91
CA GLY A 50 6.37 -5.88 22.47
C GLY A 50 4.95 -6.06 21.93
N GLY A 51 4.26 -4.97 21.60
CA GLY A 51 2.94 -5.04 20.97
C GLY A 51 2.95 -5.93 19.71
N PRO A 52 1.78 -6.38 19.21
CA PRO A 52 1.70 -7.24 18.03
C PRO A 52 2.55 -6.66 16.90
N THR A 53 3.58 -7.40 16.48
CA THR A 53 4.53 -6.95 15.47
C THR A 53 3.84 -6.99 14.11
N VAL A 54 3.48 -5.83 13.59
CA VAL A 54 2.90 -5.74 12.25
C VAL A 54 4.08 -5.73 11.28
N SER A 55 4.11 -6.71 10.38
CA SER A 55 5.13 -6.75 9.32
C SER A 55 4.96 -5.59 8.35
N ASP A 56 6.02 -5.18 7.65
CA ASP A 56 5.95 -4.07 6.68
C ASP A 56 4.94 -4.35 5.56
N GLN A 57 4.89 -5.61 5.12
CA GLN A 57 3.94 -6.07 4.12
C GLN A 57 2.50 -6.00 4.65
N GLU A 58 2.25 -6.52 5.86
CA GLU A 58 0.92 -6.45 6.46
C GLU A 58 0.46 -4.99 6.65
N LEU A 59 1.33 -4.12 7.17
CA LEU A 59 1.04 -2.70 7.32
C LEU A 59 0.71 -2.04 5.98
N LEU A 60 1.52 -2.31 4.94
CA LEU A 60 1.26 -1.80 3.60
C LEU A 60 -0.17 -2.17 3.17
N PHE A 61 -0.52 -3.46 3.20
CA PHE A 61 -1.84 -3.88 2.73
C PHE A 61 -2.99 -3.38 3.61
N LEU A 62 -2.79 -3.21 4.92
CA LEU A 62 -3.74 -2.52 5.81
C LEU A 62 -3.99 -1.06 5.34
N LEU A 63 -2.91 -0.31 5.08
CA LEU A 63 -3.00 1.09 4.60
C LEU A 63 -3.69 1.16 3.23
N LEU A 64 -3.31 0.29 2.30
CA LEU A 64 -3.92 0.20 0.97
C LEU A 64 -5.43 -0.07 1.05
N GLY A 65 -5.86 -1.01 1.91
CA GLY A 65 -7.26 -1.31 2.14
C GLY A 65 -8.04 -0.12 2.72
N ARG A 66 -7.44 0.56 3.72
CA ARG A 66 -8.03 1.76 4.33
C ARG A 66 -8.22 2.88 3.32
N LEU A 67 -7.20 3.11 2.50
CA LEU A 67 -7.17 4.17 1.50
C LEU A 67 -8.16 3.90 0.37
N ALA A 68 -8.21 2.68 -0.15
CA ALA A 68 -9.18 2.28 -1.17
C ALA A 68 -10.61 2.43 -0.67
N LYS A 69 -10.88 2.10 0.60
CA LYS A 69 -12.20 2.23 1.21
C LYS A 69 -12.60 3.69 1.48
N SER A 70 -11.64 4.58 1.75
CA SER A 70 -11.91 6.00 2.06
C SER A 70 -12.59 6.76 0.91
N ARG A 71 -12.45 6.27 -0.33
CA ARG A 71 -13.13 6.81 -1.53
C ARG A 71 -14.57 6.31 -1.69
N GLY A 72 -15.03 5.38 -0.85
CA GLY A 72 -16.39 4.80 -0.91
C GLY A 72 -16.36 3.28 -1.11
N ARG A 73 -16.70 2.82 -2.31
CA ARG A 73 -16.59 1.39 -2.67
C ARG A 73 -15.21 1.10 -3.24
N VAL A 74 -14.66 -0.05 -2.88
CA VAL A 74 -13.45 -0.56 -3.52
C VAL A 74 -13.82 -1.00 -4.93
N VAL A 75 -13.25 -0.35 -5.94
CA VAL A 75 -13.43 -0.67 -7.38
C VAL A 75 -12.28 -1.52 -7.91
N ASP A 76 -12.46 -2.10 -9.09
CA ASP A 76 -11.48 -2.98 -9.74
C ASP A 76 -10.10 -2.37 -9.88
N ALA A 77 -10.02 -1.06 -10.14
CA ALA A 77 -8.74 -0.37 -10.26
C ALA A 77 -7.90 -0.43 -8.97
N HIS A 78 -8.54 -0.34 -7.79
CA HIS A 78 -7.84 -0.53 -6.52
C HIS A 78 -7.35 -1.98 -6.36
N ILE A 79 -8.14 -2.96 -6.80
CA ILE A 79 -7.76 -4.38 -6.74
C ILE A 79 -6.55 -4.64 -7.64
N GLN A 80 -6.56 -4.09 -8.86
CA GLN A 80 -5.41 -4.19 -9.77
C GLN A 80 -4.16 -3.52 -9.20
N GLN A 81 -4.29 -2.34 -8.59
CA GLN A 81 -3.15 -1.70 -7.94
C GLN A 81 -2.60 -2.51 -6.76
N ALA A 82 -3.47 -3.08 -5.91
CA ALA A 82 -3.03 -3.94 -4.81
C ALA A 82 -2.25 -5.16 -5.32
N ARG A 83 -2.72 -5.77 -6.42
CA ARG A 83 -2.03 -6.88 -7.09
C ARG A 83 -0.69 -6.46 -7.69
N ALA A 84 -0.61 -5.27 -8.27
CA ALA A 84 0.65 -4.71 -8.76
C ALA A 84 1.67 -4.51 -7.63
N GLU A 85 1.24 -4.10 -6.43
CA GLU A 85 2.13 -4.04 -5.26
C GLU A 85 2.56 -5.44 -4.80
N MET A 86 1.68 -6.45 -4.80
CA MET A 86 2.07 -7.84 -4.50
C MET A 86 3.14 -8.36 -5.46
N GLN A 87 3.04 -8.02 -6.75
CA GLN A 87 4.02 -8.38 -7.77
C GLN A 87 5.34 -7.62 -7.58
N ARG A 88 5.28 -6.31 -7.28
CA ARG A 88 6.48 -5.49 -7.00
C ARG A 88 7.27 -6.04 -5.81
N LEU A 89 6.57 -6.52 -4.79
CA LEU A 89 7.16 -7.14 -3.60
C LEU A 89 7.55 -8.61 -3.80
N GLN A 90 7.26 -9.20 -4.97
CA GLN A 90 7.53 -10.60 -5.30
C GLN A 90 6.96 -11.58 -4.26
N LEU A 91 5.73 -11.33 -3.80
CA LEU A 91 5.09 -12.16 -2.78
C LEU A 91 4.83 -13.58 -3.29
N ASP A 92 5.18 -14.58 -2.48
CA ASP A 92 4.76 -15.97 -2.68
C ASP A 92 3.25 -16.14 -2.40
N ASP A 93 2.72 -17.33 -2.68
CA ASP A 93 1.28 -17.60 -2.52
C ASP A 93 0.78 -17.44 -1.08
N LYS A 94 1.63 -17.71 -0.08
CA LYS A 94 1.26 -17.59 1.33
C LYS A 94 1.20 -16.12 1.73
N ALA A 95 2.26 -15.36 1.46
CA ALA A 95 2.36 -13.93 1.70
C ALA A 95 1.26 -13.16 0.95
N ARG A 96 0.90 -13.63 -0.24
CA ARG A 96 -0.19 -13.07 -1.03
C ARG A 96 -1.56 -13.24 -0.39
N ARG A 97 -1.86 -14.42 0.19
CA ARG A 97 -3.10 -14.63 0.96
C ARG A 97 -3.13 -13.73 2.20
N GLN A 98 -2.01 -13.59 2.89
CA GLN A 98 -1.87 -12.68 4.04
C GLN A 98 -2.09 -11.22 3.64
N ALA A 99 -1.55 -10.79 2.50
CA ALA A 99 -1.75 -9.47 1.94
C ALA A 99 -3.23 -9.20 1.58
N ILE A 100 -3.93 -10.19 1.02
CA ILE A 100 -5.37 -10.09 0.73
C ILE A 100 -6.18 -9.94 2.03
N ASP A 101 -5.88 -10.74 3.06
CA ASP A 101 -6.53 -10.64 4.37
C ASP A 101 -6.26 -9.29 5.05
N ALA A 102 -5.00 -8.84 5.05
CA ALA A 102 -4.60 -7.55 5.59
C ALA A 102 -5.30 -6.39 4.87
N PHE A 103 -5.41 -6.44 3.54
CA PHE A 103 -6.20 -5.47 2.78
C PHE A 103 -7.67 -5.51 3.19
N GLY A 104 -8.22 -6.71 3.40
CA GLY A 104 -9.55 -6.95 3.94
C GLY A 104 -9.80 -6.22 5.26
N ARG A 105 -8.95 -6.47 6.26
CA ARG A 105 -8.98 -5.86 7.59
C ARG A 105 -8.77 -4.35 7.54
N GLY A 106 -7.85 -3.89 6.70
CA GLY A 106 -7.46 -2.49 6.55
C GLY A 106 -8.61 -1.56 6.17
N LYS A 107 -9.62 -2.06 5.45
CA LYS A 107 -10.82 -1.28 5.08
C LYS A 107 -11.51 -0.63 6.28
N LEU A 108 -11.44 -1.26 7.46
CA LEU A 108 -12.06 -0.77 8.70
C LEU A 108 -11.17 0.24 9.44
N GLY A 109 -9.87 0.29 9.12
CA GLY A 109 -8.87 0.98 9.93
C GLY A 109 -8.69 0.32 11.30
N GLY A 110 -8.28 1.09 12.30
CA GLY A 110 -8.24 0.66 13.70
C GLY A 110 -6.82 0.44 14.23
N GLU A 111 -6.76 -0.13 15.43
CA GLU A 111 -5.56 -0.12 16.29
C GLU A 111 -4.35 -0.81 15.66
N LEU A 112 -4.54 -1.82 14.80
CA LEU A 112 -3.43 -2.50 14.11
C LEU A 112 -2.68 -1.58 13.13
N LEU A 113 -3.42 -0.73 12.42
CA LEU A 113 -2.84 0.23 11.49
C LEU A 113 -2.06 1.30 12.26
N ASP A 114 -2.66 1.83 13.34
CA ASP A 114 -2.03 2.84 14.18
C ASP A 114 -0.77 2.29 14.88
N ALA A 115 -0.82 1.05 15.37
CA ALA A 115 0.32 0.36 15.95
C ALA A 115 1.43 0.14 14.93
N GLY A 116 1.10 -0.32 13.72
CA GLY A 116 2.08 -0.54 12.66
C GLY A 116 2.78 0.75 12.22
N LEU A 117 2.04 1.86 12.08
CA LEU A 117 2.63 3.17 11.78
C LEU A 117 3.59 3.63 12.88
N ARG A 118 3.19 3.54 14.15
CA ARG A 118 4.07 3.91 15.29
C ARG A 118 5.33 3.07 15.36
N GLN A 119 5.24 1.77 15.05
CA GLN A 119 6.42 0.88 15.03
C GLN A 119 7.43 1.24 13.93
N ARG A 120 7.11 2.14 13.01
CA ARG A 120 7.98 2.60 11.91
C ARG A 120 8.35 4.08 11.98
N GLN A 121 8.06 4.73 13.11
CA GLN A 121 8.62 6.04 13.45
C GLN A 121 10.16 6.02 13.38
N GLY A 122 10.75 7.09 12.87
CA GLY A 122 12.19 7.19 12.63
C GLY A 122 12.77 6.32 11.49
N ARG A 123 11.98 5.48 10.81
CA ARG A 123 12.44 4.64 9.68
C ARG A 123 12.07 5.26 8.34
N GLU A 124 12.75 6.34 7.99
CA GLU A 124 12.41 7.19 6.83
C GLU A 124 12.26 6.41 5.52
N ALA A 125 13.24 5.58 5.15
CA ALA A 125 13.18 4.80 3.90
C ALA A 125 11.96 3.87 3.81
N THR A 126 11.57 3.25 4.94
CA THR A 126 10.38 2.38 5.01
C THR A 126 9.10 3.21 4.92
N ALA A 127 9.05 4.32 5.66
CA ALA A 127 7.92 5.24 5.65
C ALA A 127 7.65 5.81 4.25
N GLU A 128 8.70 6.25 3.55
CA GLU A 128 8.60 6.74 2.18
C GLU A 128 8.05 5.67 1.23
N GLY A 129 8.55 4.44 1.31
CA GLY A 129 8.06 3.33 0.50
C GLY A 129 6.58 3.03 0.71
N LEU A 130 6.12 3.05 1.97
CA LEU A 130 4.71 2.87 2.33
C LEU A 130 3.84 3.99 1.76
N ILE A 131 4.23 5.26 1.96
CA ILE A 131 3.49 6.42 1.47
C ILE A 131 3.46 6.45 -0.06
N GLN A 132 4.56 6.11 -0.73
CA GLN A 132 4.61 6.08 -2.19
C GLN A 132 3.67 5.00 -2.76
N ALA A 133 3.60 3.83 -2.14
CA ALA A 133 2.63 2.80 -2.52
C ALA A 133 1.18 3.25 -2.28
N CYS A 134 0.93 3.94 -1.18
CA CYS A 134 -0.37 4.53 -0.89
C CYS A 134 -0.76 5.59 -1.92
N TRP A 135 0.17 6.43 -2.38
CA TRP A 135 -0.10 7.36 -3.49
C TRP A 135 -0.48 6.65 -4.78
N ARG A 136 0.18 5.55 -5.15
CA ARG A 136 -0.19 4.76 -6.34
C ARG A 136 -1.61 4.21 -6.21
N MET A 137 -2.00 3.74 -5.03
CA MET A 137 -3.37 3.33 -4.72
C MET A 137 -4.38 4.47 -4.80
N ALA A 138 -4.01 5.66 -4.30
CA ALA A 138 -4.89 6.81 -4.38
C ALA A 138 -5.21 7.20 -5.83
N TRP A 139 -4.23 7.08 -6.72
CA TRP A 139 -4.35 7.35 -8.15
C TRP A 139 -5.03 6.25 -8.96
N ALA A 140 -5.09 5.02 -8.43
CA ALA A 140 -5.60 3.86 -9.17
C ALA A 140 -7.02 4.08 -9.70
N ALA A 141 -7.89 4.74 -8.92
CA ALA A 141 -9.27 5.06 -9.29
C ALA A 141 -9.46 6.51 -9.77
N GLY A 142 -8.42 7.10 -10.37
CA GLY A 142 -8.40 8.49 -10.86
C GLY A 142 -7.82 9.46 -9.82
N THR A 143 -8.08 10.76 -9.99
CA THR A 143 -7.47 11.79 -9.14
C THR A 143 -7.80 11.58 -7.65
N PRO A 144 -6.80 11.56 -6.76
CA PRO A 144 -6.98 11.44 -5.32
C PRO A 144 -7.92 12.52 -4.77
N ASN A 145 -8.93 12.11 -4.00
CA ASN A 145 -9.87 13.05 -3.38
C ASN A 145 -9.29 13.62 -2.06
N ALA A 146 -10.00 14.59 -1.46
CA ALA A 146 -9.57 15.22 -0.21
C ALA A 146 -9.42 14.23 0.95
N ALA A 147 -10.32 13.24 1.07
CA ALA A 147 -10.26 12.23 2.13
C ALA A 147 -8.99 11.37 2.05
N GLN A 148 -8.63 10.92 0.85
CA GLN A 148 -7.40 10.14 0.60
C GLN A 148 -6.14 10.99 0.90
N LYS A 149 -6.12 12.25 0.44
CA LYS A 149 -5.02 13.18 0.73
C LYS A 149 -4.85 13.43 2.22
N ASN A 150 -5.95 13.63 2.95
CA ASN A 150 -5.91 13.85 4.39
C ASN A 150 -5.37 12.61 5.14
N LEU A 151 -5.77 11.40 4.75
CA LEU A 151 -5.20 10.17 5.33
C LEU A 151 -3.70 10.06 5.08
N LEU A 152 -3.24 10.33 3.86
CA LEU A 152 -1.82 10.29 3.50
C LEU A 152 -1.00 11.29 4.33
N LEU A 153 -1.52 12.50 4.53
CA LEU A 153 -0.88 13.51 5.38
C LEU A 153 -0.84 13.08 6.85
N GLN A 154 -1.97 12.57 7.39
CA GLN A 154 -2.03 12.06 8.76
C GLN A 154 -1.06 10.91 9.00
N TRP A 155 -0.95 9.97 8.05
CA TRP A 155 0.03 8.89 8.16
C TRP A 155 1.46 9.40 8.04
N GLY A 156 1.70 10.41 7.20
CA GLY A 156 2.98 11.11 7.14
C GLY A 156 3.37 11.72 8.49
N ASP A 157 2.43 12.40 9.16
CA ASP A 157 2.67 12.99 10.48
C ASP A 157 3.03 11.91 11.53
N VAL A 158 2.31 10.78 11.53
CA VAL A 158 2.61 9.65 12.44
C VAL A 158 3.96 9.01 12.13
N LEU A 159 4.36 8.97 10.85
CA LEU A 159 5.64 8.43 10.39
C LEU A 159 6.79 9.44 10.46
N GLU A 160 6.54 10.65 11.01
CA GLU A 160 7.52 11.74 11.13
C GLU A 160 8.06 12.24 9.78
N LEU A 161 7.29 12.07 8.70
CA LEU A 161 7.61 12.61 7.39
C LEU A 161 7.07 14.02 7.23
N ALA A 162 7.93 14.96 6.83
CA ALA A 162 7.52 16.32 6.53
C ALA A 162 6.43 16.34 5.44
N ARG A 163 5.42 17.21 5.61
CA ARG A 163 4.31 17.34 4.65
C ARG A 163 4.78 17.58 3.20
N SER A 164 5.82 18.38 3.01
CA SER A 164 6.43 18.60 1.69
C SER A 164 6.97 17.31 1.08
N ARG A 165 7.58 16.44 1.89
CA ARG A 165 8.10 15.13 1.48
C ARG A 165 6.98 14.18 1.10
N VAL A 166 5.93 14.09 1.92
CA VAL A 166 4.72 13.29 1.62
C VAL A 166 4.10 13.69 0.29
N LEU A 167 4.00 15.00 0.01
CA LEU A 167 3.48 15.51 -1.26
C LEU A 167 4.44 15.25 -2.44
N ALA A 168 5.75 15.36 -2.23
CA ALA A 168 6.74 15.06 -3.27
C ALA A 168 6.68 13.60 -3.73
N LEU A 169 6.36 12.66 -2.83
CA LEU A 169 6.16 11.24 -3.16
C LEU A 169 4.96 10.98 -4.08
N ALA A 170 4.03 11.95 -4.22
CA ALA A 170 2.89 11.83 -5.13
C ALA A 170 3.32 11.87 -6.60
N ALA A 171 4.38 12.62 -6.94
CA ALA A 171 4.82 12.83 -8.31
C ALA A 171 5.30 11.53 -8.99
N GLY A 172 5.88 10.60 -8.22
CA GLY A 172 6.28 9.28 -8.72
C GLY A 172 5.14 8.25 -8.77
N ALA A 173 3.93 8.64 -8.38
CA ALA A 173 2.75 7.78 -8.32
C ALA A 173 1.61 8.23 -9.23
N GLU A 174 1.67 9.47 -9.72
CA GLU A 174 0.72 9.99 -10.69
C GLU A 174 0.85 9.21 -12.01
N PRO A 175 -0.26 8.67 -12.54
CA PRO A 175 -0.24 8.03 -13.85
C PRO A 175 0.14 9.07 -14.89
N ALA A 176 0.90 8.66 -15.91
CA ALA A 176 1.30 9.55 -16.99
C ALA A 176 0.06 10.28 -17.53
N LYS A 177 0.09 11.62 -17.48
CA LYS A 177 -1.05 12.45 -17.87
C LYS A 177 -1.48 12.05 -19.28
N PRO A 178 -2.77 11.75 -19.51
CA PRO A 178 -3.23 11.44 -20.84
C PRO A 178 -2.92 12.64 -21.76
N PRO A 179 -2.51 12.37 -23.00
CA PRO A 179 -2.20 13.41 -23.96
C PRO A 179 -3.39 14.35 -24.12
N ALA A 180 -3.19 15.64 -23.85
CA ALA A 180 -4.22 16.67 -23.83
C ALA A 180 -4.60 17.13 -25.25
N THR A 181 -3.74 16.89 -26.23
CA THR A 181 -3.98 17.25 -27.64
C THR A 181 -3.93 16.04 -28.57
N PRO A 182 -4.64 16.07 -29.72
CA PRO A 182 -4.55 15.01 -30.74
C PRO A 182 -3.12 14.73 -31.21
N ARG A 183 -2.26 15.77 -31.22
CA ARG A 183 -0.85 15.65 -31.55
C ARG A 183 -0.10 14.80 -30.51
N GLU A 184 -0.31 15.08 -29.23
CA GLU A 184 0.26 14.29 -28.14
C GLU A 184 -0.29 12.85 -28.13
N SER A 185 -1.57 12.65 -28.46
CA SER A 185 -2.19 11.31 -28.52
C SER A 185 -1.52 10.45 -29.58
N TYR A 186 -1.23 11.06 -30.74
CA TYR A 186 -0.46 10.39 -31.78
C TYR A 186 0.98 10.11 -31.36
N THR A 187 1.67 11.06 -30.74
CA THR A 187 3.04 10.85 -30.23
C THR A 187 3.09 9.73 -29.18
N ALA A 188 2.09 9.66 -28.29
CA ALA A 188 1.97 8.59 -27.30
C ALA A 188 1.70 7.23 -27.96
N ALA A 189 0.86 7.18 -28.99
CA ALA A 189 0.59 5.96 -29.76
C ALA A 189 1.85 5.46 -30.51
N LEU A 190 2.61 6.36 -31.13
CA LEU A 190 3.90 6.03 -31.76
C LEU A 190 4.88 5.43 -30.73
N ARG A 191 4.99 6.06 -29.56
CA ARG A 191 5.83 5.56 -28.46
C ARG A 191 5.37 4.20 -27.94
N LEU A 192 4.07 3.98 -27.81
CA LEU A 192 3.51 2.70 -27.35
C LEU A 192 3.81 1.57 -28.34
N LEU A 193 3.75 1.86 -29.65
CA LEU A 193 4.11 0.91 -30.70
C LEU A 193 5.63 0.75 -30.88
N GLY A 194 6.44 1.65 -30.33
CA GLY A 194 7.89 1.65 -30.48
C GLY A 194 8.36 2.09 -31.87
N VAL A 195 7.60 2.95 -32.55
CA VAL A 195 7.86 3.43 -33.91
C VAL A 195 7.94 4.96 -33.95
N THR A 196 8.47 5.53 -35.02
CA THR A 196 8.61 6.98 -35.18
C THR A 196 7.57 7.55 -36.13
N ALA A 197 7.49 8.89 -36.20
CA ALA A 197 6.62 9.56 -37.17
C ALA A 197 7.02 9.28 -38.62
N ASP A 198 8.26 8.86 -38.87
CA ASP A 198 8.81 8.57 -40.20
C ASP A 198 8.79 7.07 -40.53
N SER A 199 8.45 6.21 -39.56
CA SER A 199 8.34 4.76 -39.81
C SER A 199 7.38 4.44 -40.97
N GLU A 200 7.82 3.48 -41.77
CA GLU A 200 7.07 2.97 -42.93
C GLU A 200 5.87 2.11 -42.47
N PRO A 201 4.79 2.01 -43.26
CA PRO A 201 3.61 1.22 -42.91
C PRO A 201 3.91 -0.23 -42.52
N ASP A 202 4.87 -0.86 -43.18
CA ASP A 202 5.27 -2.25 -42.90
C ASP A 202 5.97 -2.40 -41.56
N GLU A 203 6.78 -1.41 -41.16
CA GLU A 203 7.43 -1.38 -39.86
C GLU A 203 6.38 -1.27 -38.74
N ILE A 204 5.40 -0.38 -38.92
CA ILE A 204 4.29 -0.18 -37.97
C ILE A 204 3.47 -1.48 -37.83
N LYS A 205 3.13 -2.14 -38.94
CA LYS A 205 2.41 -3.42 -38.95
C LYS A 205 3.21 -4.54 -38.28
N ARG A 206 4.55 -4.57 -38.45
CA ARG A 206 5.43 -5.56 -37.80
C ARG A 206 5.50 -5.32 -36.30
N ALA A 207 5.69 -4.08 -35.87
CA ALA A 207 5.73 -3.70 -34.46
C ALA A 207 4.41 -4.03 -33.74
N TYR A 208 3.27 -3.71 -34.37
CA TYR A 208 1.94 -4.07 -33.88
C TYR A 208 1.78 -5.59 -33.70
N ARG A 209 2.09 -6.40 -34.73
CA ARG A 209 2.00 -7.86 -34.65
C ARG A 209 2.88 -8.45 -33.56
N LYS A 210 4.09 -7.91 -33.39
CA LYS A 210 5.01 -8.31 -32.31
C LYS A 210 4.40 -8.03 -30.93
N LEU A 211 3.87 -6.84 -30.71
CA LEU A 211 3.26 -6.45 -29.43
C LEU A 211 2.02 -7.27 -29.10
N ILE A 212 1.16 -7.55 -30.07
CA ILE A 212 -0.02 -8.41 -29.87
C ILE A 212 0.39 -9.84 -29.53
N SER A 213 1.36 -10.42 -30.26
CA SER A 213 1.86 -11.78 -29.99
C SER A 213 2.47 -11.93 -28.59
N GLN A 214 3.08 -10.86 -28.05
CA GLN A 214 3.65 -10.84 -26.72
C GLN A 214 2.59 -10.70 -25.60
N ASN A 215 1.46 -10.06 -25.88
CA ASN A 215 0.43 -9.74 -24.88
C ASN A 215 -0.89 -10.49 -25.12
N HIS A 216 -0.90 -11.52 -25.96
CA HIS A 216 -2.14 -12.23 -26.30
C HIS A 216 -2.64 -13.07 -25.10
N PRO A 217 -3.89 -12.88 -24.63
CA PRO A 217 -4.41 -13.55 -23.44
C PRO A 217 -4.42 -15.08 -23.58
N ASP A 218 -4.86 -15.60 -24.73
CA ASP A 218 -4.93 -17.04 -25.02
C ASP A 218 -3.56 -17.73 -24.94
N LYS A 219 -2.51 -17.05 -25.44
CA LYS A 219 -1.14 -17.59 -25.41
C LYS A 219 -0.58 -17.64 -23.99
N LEU A 220 -0.95 -16.67 -23.17
CA LEU A 220 -0.56 -16.63 -21.76
C LEU A 220 -1.34 -17.66 -20.93
N GLU A 221 -2.62 -17.86 -21.26
CA GLU A 221 -3.45 -18.91 -20.66
C GLU A 221 -2.88 -20.30 -20.94
N GLY A 222 -2.52 -20.60 -22.19
CA GLY A 222 -1.84 -21.85 -22.57
C GLY A 222 -0.45 -22.05 -21.96
N GLN A 223 0.17 -20.99 -21.42
CA GLN A 223 1.45 -21.03 -20.70
C GLN A 223 1.27 -21.15 -19.17
N GLY A 224 0.03 -21.34 -18.69
CA GLY A 224 -0.25 -21.44 -17.26
C GLY A 224 -0.11 -20.09 -16.51
N ALA A 225 -0.26 -18.97 -17.22
CA ALA A 225 -0.21 -17.66 -16.58
C ALA A 225 -1.36 -17.50 -15.57
N SER A 226 -1.10 -16.78 -14.48
CA SER A 226 -2.15 -16.51 -13.49
C SER A 226 -3.30 -15.70 -14.10
N PRO A 227 -4.55 -15.83 -13.58
CA PRO A 227 -5.70 -15.08 -14.08
C PRO A 227 -5.49 -13.56 -14.18
N GLU A 228 -4.62 -13.01 -13.32
CA GLU A 228 -4.27 -11.59 -13.34
C GLU A 228 -3.31 -11.20 -14.45
N ARG A 229 -2.36 -12.06 -14.79
CA ARG A 229 -1.51 -11.84 -15.98
C ARG A 229 -2.37 -11.85 -17.23
N ILE A 230 -3.35 -12.74 -17.31
CA ILE A 230 -4.32 -12.79 -18.42
C ILE A 230 -5.15 -11.50 -18.48
N ALA A 231 -5.67 -11.02 -17.34
CA ALA A 231 -6.43 -9.76 -17.28
C ALA A 231 -5.59 -8.54 -17.68
N ALA A 232 -4.34 -8.44 -17.18
CA ALA A 232 -3.42 -7.36 -17.54
C ALA A 232 -3.07 -7.38 -19.03
N ALA A 233 -2.81 -8.58 -19.58
CA ALA A 233 -2.53 -8.77 -21.00
C ALA A 233 -3.73 -8.41 -21.88
N THR A 234 -4.95 -8.68 -21.42
CA THR A 234 -6.19 -8.26 -22.10
C THR A 234 -6.30 -6.74 -22.17
N GLY A 235 -6.05 -6.05 -21.05
CA GLY A 235 -6.00 -4.58 -21.00
C GLY A 235 -4.93 -4.02 -21.95
N LYS A 236 -3.73 -4.60 -21.92
CA LYS A 236 -2.61 -4.15 -22.75
C LYS A 236 -2.89 -4.33 -24.25
N THR A 237 -3.51 -5.45 -24.62
CA THR A 237 -3.94 -5.72 -26.00
C THR A 237 -4.89 -4.63 -26.51
N ARG A 238 -5.85 -4.21 -25.69
CA ARG A 238 -6.79 -3.12 -26.05
C ARG A 238 -6.07 -1.79 -26.26
N GLU A 239 -5.11 -1.44 -25.41
CA GLU A 239 -4.27 -0.23 -25.57
C GLU A 239 -3.48 -0.27 -26.89
N ILE A 240 -2.84 -1.41 -27.19
CA ILE A 240 -2.05 -1.60 -28.41
C ILE A 240 -2.93 -1.47 -29.65
N GLN A 241 -4.13 -2.06 -29.64
CA GLN A 241 -5.10 -1.95 -30.74
C GLN A 241 -5.53 -0.49 -30.95
N ALA A 242 -5.88 0.22 -29.87
CA ALA A 242 -6.28 1.63 -29.96
C ALA A 242 -5.17 2.52 -30.55
N ALA A 243 -3.92 2.31 -30.11
CA ALA A 243 -2.77 3.04 -30.65
C ALA A 243 -2.53 2.73 -32.13
N TYR A 244 -2.62 1.46 -32.54
CA TYR A 244 -2.48 1.08 -33.94
C TYR A 244 -3.55 1.70 -34.83
N LEU A 245 -4.82 1.70 -34.39
CA LEU A 245 -5.91 2.34 -35.13
C LEU A 245 -5.68 3.84 -35.32
N LEU A 246 -5.24 4.54 -34.27
CA LEU A 246 -4.94 5.97 -34.32
C LEU A 246 -3.80 6.27 -35.30
N VAL A 247 -2.71 5.48 -35.25
CA VAL A 247 -1.57 5.64 -36.16
C VAL A 247 -1.94 5.33 -37.60
N ARG A 248 -2.69 4.24 -37.82
CA ARG A 248 -3.20 3.85 -39.13
C ARG A 248 -4.08 4.92 -39.75
N GLN A 249 -4.99 5.49 -38.97
CA GLN A 249 -5.90 6.55 -39.44
C GLN A 249 -5.14 7.80 -39.90
N ARG A 250 -4.08 8.19 -39.19
CA ARG A 250 -3.30 9.39 -39.52
C ARG A 250 -2.33 9.18 -40.69
N LYS A 251 -1.73 7.99 -40.81
CA LYS A 251 -0.80 7.64 -41.90
C LYS A 251 -1.50 7.16 -43.18
N GLY A 252 -2.79 6.81 -43.11
CA GLY A 252 -3.61 6.54 -44.29
C GLY A 252 -3.36 5.20 -44.99
N PHE A 253 -2.75 4.21 -44.33
CA PHE A 253 -2.51 2.89 -44.92
C PHE A 253 -3.60 1.88 -44.53
N ARG A 254 -3.92 0.94 -45.44
CA ARG A 254 -4.87 -0.17 -45.19
C ARG A 254 -4.19 -1.37 -44.55
#